data_AF-A0A7S1ELL6-F1
#
_entry.id   AF-A0A7S1ELL6-F1
#
_cell.length_a   1.000
_cell.length_b   1.000
_cell.length_c   1.000
_cell.angle_alpha   90.00
_cell.angle_beta   90.00
_cell.angle_gamma   90.00
#
_symmetry.space_group_name_H-M   'P 1'
#
loop_
_entity.id
_entity.type
_entity.pdbx_description
1 polymer ?
#
loop_
_entity_poly.entity_id
_entity_poly.type
_entity_poly.pdbx_seq_one_letter_code
_entity_poly.pdbx_strand_id
1 'polypeptide(L)'
;AALTLDGRIDRIDTTPAGPLLLDYKTGRAKDLKDRLKTPLEDTQLAVYALLMDADPALQAAYLAMDEPEALVTVPHPEVSVTAQVLRDGLQADLSAVLAGQPLPALGEGRVCDYCEARGLCRKDDLA
;
A
#
# COMPACT_ATOMS: atom_id res chain seq x y z
N ALA A 1 21.05 8.24 0.31
CA ALA A 1 20.88 7.57 -0.99
C ALA A 1 19.45 7.82 -1.47
N ALA A 2 19.23 7.88 -2.79
CA ALA A 2 17.87 7.97 -3.32
C ALA A 2 17.12 6.65 -3.08
N LEU A 3 15.83 6.72 -2.75
CA LEU A 3 14.96 5.56 -2.59
C LEU A 3 14.81 4.83 -3.92
N THR A 4 15.09 3.53 -3.90
CA THR A 4 14.81 2.62 -5.02
C THR A 4 13.78 1.62 -4.54
N LEU A 5 12.71 1.46 -5.32
CA LEU A 5 11.67 0.47 -5.08
C LEU A 5 11.73 -0.57 -6.18
N ASP A 6 11.81 -1.84 -5.77
CA ASP A 6 11.72 -2.99 -6.66
C ASP A 6 10.50 -3.81 -6.25
N GLY A 7 9.77 -4.31 -7.24
CA GLY A 7 8.56 -5.08 -6.99
C GLY A 7 8.01 -5.73 -8.25
N ARG A 8 6.89 -6.42 -8.10
CA ARG A 8 6.19 -7.07 -9.20
C ARG A 8 4.73 -6.66 -9.17
N ILE A 9 4.29 -6.11 -10.29
CA ILE A 9 2.90 -5.78 -10.55
C ILE A 9 2.18 -7.07 -11.01
N ASP A 10 1.00 -7.32 -10.47
CA ASP A 10 0.18 -8.49 -10.80
C ASP A 10 -0.30 -8.46 -12.25
N ARG A 11 -0.92 -7.35 -12.67
CA ARG A 11 -1.43 -7.15 -14.03
C ARG A 11 -1.49 -5.68 -14.42
N ILE A 12 -1.21 -5.42 -15.70
CA ILE A 12 -1.34 -4.11 -16.34
C ILE A 12 -2.20 -4.27 -17.58
N ASP A 13 -3.29 -3.53 -17.65
CA ASP A 13 -4.15 -3.43 -18.82
C ASP A 13 -3.92 -2.09 -19.55
N THR A 14 -4.04 -2.09 -20.87
CA THR A 14 -4.07 -0.85 -21.67
C THR A 14 -5.52 -0.47 -21.95
N THR A 15 -5.91 0.74 -21.58
CA THR A 15 -7.27 1.26 -21.82
C THR A 15 -7.22 2.59 -22.57
N PRO A 16 -8.32 3.04 -23.20
CA PRO A 16 -8.39 4.37 -23.81
C PRO A 16 -8.14 5.52 -22.82
N ALA A 17 -8.35 5.29 -21.52
CA ALA A 17 -8.14 6.27 -20.46
C ALA A 17 -6.73 6.24 -19.84
N GLY A 18 -5.86 5.33 -20.29
CA GLY A 18 -4.52 5.13 -19.76
C GLY A 18 -4.27 3.69 -19.26
N PRO A 19 -3.08 3.42 -18.70
CA PRO A 19 -2.77 2.13 -18.09
C PRO A 19 -3.63 1.88 -16.84
N LEU A 20 -4.09 0.64 -16.67
CA LEU A 20 -4.85 0.18 -15.52
C LEU A 20 -4.08 -0.92 -14.80
N LEU A 21 -3.65 -0.64 -13.57
CA LEU A 21 -3.06 -1.60 -12.65
C LEU A 21 -4.15 -2.41 -11.95
N LEU A 22 -3.99 -3.72 -11.93
CA LEU A 22 -4.86 -4.63 -11.18
C LEU A 22 -4.03 -5.50 -10.25
N ASP A 23 -4.49 -5.59 -9.00
CA ASP A 23 -3.96 -6.50 -7.99
C ASP A 23 -5.05 -7.48 -7.55
N TYR A 24 -4.74 -8.77 -7.58
CA TYR A 24 -5.72 -9.82 -7.30
C TYR A 24 -5.82 -10.08 -5.81
N LYS A 25 -7.04 -10.01 -5.26
CA LYS A 25 -7.29 -10.25 -3.84
C LYS A 25 -8.37 -11.31 -3.62
N THR A 26 -8.07 -12.26 -2.73
CA THR A 26 -9.03 -13.25 -2.20
C THR A 26 -9.87 -12.69 -1.03
N GLY A 27 -9.61 -11.45 -0.61
CA GLY A 27 -10.43 -10.76 0.37
C GLY A 27 -11.75 -10.27 -0.22
N ARG A 28 -12.75 -10.02 0.64
CA ARG A 28 -14.02 -9.44 0.21
C ARG A 28 -13.83 -8.00 -0.25
N ALA A 29 -14.57 -7.59 -1.28
CA ALA A 29 -14.56 -6.24 -1.82
C ALA A 29 -14.90 -5.18 -0.78
N LYS A 30 -15.77 -5.49 0.20
CA LYS A 30 -16.05 -4.58 1.32
C LYS A 30 -14.79 -4.26 2.13
N ASP A 31 -14.02 -5.29 2.47
CA ASP A 31 -12.82 -5.12 3.31
C ASP A 31 -11.73 -4.36 2.53
N LEU A 32 -11.62 -4.59 1.21
CA LEU A 32 -10.73 -3.82 0.33
C LEU A 32 -11.16 -2.36 0.21
N LYS A 33 -12.46 -2.08 0.07
CA LYS A 33 -13.00 -0.72 0.08
C LYS A 33 -12.70 -0.02 1.39
N ASP A 34 -12.88 -0.71 2.52
CA ASP A 34 -12.62 -0.15 3.84
C ASP A 34 -11.14 0.23 4.01
N ARG A 35 -10.20 -0.59 3.51
CA ARG A 35 -8.75 -0.28 3.51
C ARG A 35 -8.37 0.94 2.66
N LEU A 36 -9.10 1.18 1.57
CA LEU A 36 -8.84 2.29 0.66
C LEU A 36 -9.51 3.61 1.10
N LYS A 37 -10.27 3.62 2.20
CA LYS A 37 -10.90 4.84 2.72
C LYS A 37 -9.88 5.84 3.27
N THR A 38 -8.83 5.34 3.90
CA THR A 38 -7.76 6.17 4.43
C THR A 38 -6.55 6.00 3.51
N PRO A 39 -6.23 7.01 2.69
CA PRO A 39 -5.03 6.96 1.87
C PRO A 39 -3.80 6.66 2.74
N LEU A 40 -2.85 5.89 2.20
CA LEU A 40 -1.60 5.47 2.86
C LEU A 40 -1.72 4.42 3.97
N GLU A 41 -2.93 4.02 4.41
CA GLU A 41 -3.07 2.84 5.29
C GLU A 41 -2.86 1.52 4.52
N ASP A 42 -3.27 1.50 3.25
CA ASP A 42 -2.98 0.42 2.30
C ASP A 42 -2.15 0.99 1.15
N THR A 43 -0.88 0.59 1.09
CA THR A 43 0.14 1.23 0.24
C THR A 43 0.46 0.45 -1.04
N GLN A 44 -0.10 -0.75 -1.22
CA GLN A 44 0.35 -1.67 -2.28
C GLN A 44 0.11 -1.10 -3.69
N LEU A 45 -1.09 -0.62 -3.99
CA LEU A 45 -1.40 -0.01 -5.30
C LEU A 45 -0.59 1.28 -5.53
N ALA A 46 -0.31 2.04 -4.47
CA ALA A 46 0.54 3.23 -4.54
C ALA A 46 2.00 2.86 -4.87
N VAL A 47 2.53 1.76 -4.33
CA VAL A 47 3.84 1.23 -4.73
C VAL A 47 3.85 0.82 -6.21
N TYR A 48 2.82 0.13 -6.69
CA TYR A 48 2.73 -0.22 -8.11
C TYR A 48 2.68 1.01 -9.01
N ALA A 49 1.97 2.06 -8.58
CA ALA A 49 1.99 3.33 -9.28
C ALA A 49 3.39 3.96 -9.33
N LEU A 50 4.18 3.88 -8.24
CA LEU A 50 5.57 4.34 -8.24
C LEU A 50 6.47 3.57 -9.21
N LEU A 51 6.22 2.27 -9.41
CA LEU A 51 6.94 1.45 -10.39
C LEU A 51 6.57 1.80 -11.85
N MET A 52 5.47 2.52 -12.05
CA MET A 52 5.03 3.09 -13.33
C MET A 52 5.18 4.62 -13.35
N ASP A 53 6.21 5.13 -12.68
CA ASP A 53 6.58 6.56 -12.61
C ASP A 53 5.49 7.49 -12.06
N ALA A 54 4.46 6.94 -11.40
CA ALA A 54 3.28 7.64 -10.91
C ALA A 54 2.61 8.51 -12.01
N ASP A 55 2.49 7.96 -13.22
CA ASP A 55 1.82 8.63 -14.35
C ASP A 55 0.42 9.18 -13.93
N PRO A 56 0.12 10.47 -14.14
CA PRO A 56 -1.20 11.03 -13.82
C PRO A 56 -2.38 10.37 -14.54
N ALA A 57 -2.17 9.69 -15.68
CA ALA A 57 -3.19 8.94 -16.40
C ALA A 57 -3.39 7.50 -15.90
N LEU A 58 -2.56 7.08 -14.94
CA LEU A 58 -2.61 5.74 -14.36
C LEU A 58 -3.88 5.55 -13.53
N GLN A 59 -4.54 4.42 -13.75
CA GLN A 59 -5.61 3.93 -12.90
C GLN A 59 -5.10 2.71 -12.12
N ALA A 60 -5.62 2.50 -10.92
CA ALA A 60 -5.31 1.32 -10.13
C ALA A 60 -6.54 0.81 -9.40
N ALA A 61 -6.68 -0.51 -9.31
CA ALA A 61 -7.77 -1.13 -8.57
C ALA A 61 -7.36 -2.50 -8.01
N TYR A 62 -8.01 -2.88 -6.93
CA TYR A 62 -8.07 -4.28 -6.54
C TYR A 62 -9.12 -5.01 -7.37
N LEU A 63 -8.86 -6.28 -7.68
CA LEU A 63 -9.85 -7.19 -8.22
C LEU A 63 -10.16 -8.26 -7.16
N ALA A 64 -11.31 -8.14 -6.50
CA ALA A 64 -11.78 -9.12 -5.54
C ALA A 64 -12.26 -10.37 -6.28
N MET A 65 -11.62 -11.51 -6.00
CA MET A 65 -11.87 -12.78 -6.69
C MET A 65 -12.86 -13.70 -5.97
N ASP A 66 -12.98 -13.56 -4.65
CA ASP A 66 -13.74 -14.48 -3.80
C ASP A 66 -15.17 -13.97 -3.50
N GLU A 67 -15.71 -13.16 -4.40
CA GLU A 67 -17.09 -12.68 -4.31
C GLU A 67 -18.07 -13.74 -4.85
N PRO A 68 -19.24 -13.96 -4.20
CA PRO A 68 -20.12 -15.08 -4.55
C PRO A 68 -20.70 -15.05 -5.97
N GLU A 69 -20.93 -13.86 -6.52
CA GLU A 69 -21.65 -13.68 -7.79
C GLU A 69 -20.71 -13.37 -8.96
N ALA A 70 -19.75 -12.47 -8.77
CA ALA A 70 -18.85 -12.00 -9.81
C ALA A 70 -17.63 -11.31 -9.22
N LEU A 71 -16.56 -11.22 -10.02
CA LEU A 71 -15.39 -10.40 -9.69
C LEU A 71 -15.82 -8.94 -9.45
N VAL A 72 -15.29 -8.32 -8.39
CA VAL A 72 -15.57 -6.93 -8.06
C VAL A 72 -14.29 -6.10 -8.14
N THR A 73 -14.30 -5.10 -9.01
CA THR A 73 -13.23 -4.10 -9.10
C THR A 73 -13.42 -3.03 -8.03
N VAL A 74 -12.39 -2.78 -7.24
CA VAL A 74 -12.35 -1.75 -6.20
C VAL A 74 -11.28 -0.71 -6.56
N PRO A 75 -11.66 0.45 -7.12
CA PRO A 75 -10.69 1.45 -7.56
C PRO A 75 -10.02 2.16 -6.39
N HIS A 76 -8.73 2.48 -6.55
CA HIS A 76 -8.01 3.43 -5.71
C HIS A 76 -8.08 4.81 -6.38
N PRO A 77 -8.91 5.75 -5.88
CA PRO A 77 -8.96 7.09 -6.44
C PRO A 77 -7.62 7.82 -6.22
N GLU A 78 -7.20 8.66 -7.18
CA GLU A 78 -5.99 9.48 -7.06
C GLU A 78 -4.72 8.68 -6.69
N VAL A 79 -4.56 7.48 -7.24
CA VAL A 79 -3.45 6.58 -6.88
C VAL A 79 -2.08 7.22 -7.10
N SER A 80 -1.90 8.00 -8.16
CA SER A 80 -0.63 8.68 -8.47
C SER A 80 -0.29 9.78 -7.47
N VAL A 81 -1.29 10.49 -6.96
CA VAL A 81 -1.09 11.47 -5.87
C VAL A 81 -0.69 10.76 -4.59
N THR A 82 -1.39 9.67 -4.25
CA THR A 82 -1.09 8.84 -3.08
C THR A 82 0.31 8.24 -3.17
N ALA A 83 0.72 7.79 -4.35
CA ALA A 83 2.04 7.28 -4.66
C ALA A 83 3.14 8.32 -4.38
N GLN A 84 2.94 9.55 -4.83
CA GLN A 84 3.93 10.60 -4.61
C GLN A 84 4.10 10.93 -3.11
N VAL A 85 2.99 11.03 -2.36
CA VAL A 85 3.04 11.23 -0.91
C VAL A 85 3.75 10.06 -0.21
N LEU A 86 3.45 8.82 -0.63
CA LEU A 86 4.10 7.62 -0.12
C LEU A 86 5.62 7.65 -0.37
N ARG A 87 6.06 8.06 -1.57
CA ARG A 87 7.49 8.16 -1.91
C ARG A 87 8.21 9.13 -0.97
N ASP A 88 7.62 10.32 -0.76
CA ASP A 88 8.22 11.35 0.07
C ASP A 88 8.32 10.89 1.54
N GLY A 89 7.27 10.24 2.05
CA GLY A 89 7.25 9.63 3.38
C GLY A 89 8.31 8.54 3.53
N LEU A 90 8.33 7.55 2.63
CA LEU A 90 9.32 6.47 2.65
C LEU A 90 10.77 6.98 2.59
N GLN A 91 11.03 7.99 1.76
CA GLN A 91 12.36 8.59 1.65
C GLN A 91 12.77 9.26 2.97
N ALA A 92 11.84 9.98 3.61
CA ALA A 92 12.09 10.63 4.90
C ALA A 92 12.35 9.59 6.00
N ASP A 93 11.47 8.58 6.11
CA ASP A 93 11.55 7.53 7.11
C ASP A 93 12.84 6.73 7.01
N LEU A 94 13.19 6.25 5.80
CA LEU A 94 14.43 5.51 5.58
C LEU A 94 15.68 6.36 5.85
N SER A 95 15.63 7.66 5.55
CA SER A 95 16.75 8.56 5.86
C SER A 95 16.92 8.75 7.36
N ALA A 96 15.81 8.87 8.11
CA ALA A 96 15.83 8.96 9.57
C ALA A 96 16.40 7.69 10.22
N VAL A 97 15.97 6.51 9.73
CA VAL A 97 16.49 5.21 10.20
C VAL A 97 17.99 5.09 9.95
N LEU A 98 18.45 5.45 8.74
CA LEU A 98 19.88 5.43 8.40
C LEU A 98 20.70 6.43 9.23
N ALA A 99 20.09 7.52 9.68
CA ALA A 99 20.70 8.48 10.59
C ALA A 99 20.69 8.03 12.07
N GLY A 100 20.16 6.83 12.36
CA GLY A 100 20.12 6.27 13.71
C GLY A 100 18.98 6.80 14.57
N GLN A 101 17.93 7.39 13.97
CA GLN A 101 16.73 7.71 14.73
C GLN A 101 16.08 6.42 15.26
N PRO A 102 15.57 6.43 16.50
CA PRO A 102 14.88 5.27 17.06
C PRO A 102 13.60 4.97 16.26
N LEU A 103 13.32 3.67 16.07
CA LEU A 103 12.07 3.19 15.48
C LEU A 103 11.08 2.84 16.61
N PRO A 104 10.15 3.73 16.97
CA PRO A 104 9.14 3.41 17.96
C PRO A 104 8.21 2.31 17.44
N ALA A 105 7.70 1.50 18.35
CA ALA A 105 6.73 0.46 18.02
C ALA A 105 5.35 1.09 17.70
N LEU A 106 5.06 1.32 16.42
CA LEU A 106 3.83 1.97 15.94
C LEU A 106 2.64 1.01 15.70
N GLY A 107 2.82 -0.30 15.79
CA GLY A 107 1.75 -1.26 15.46
C GLY A 107 0.50 -1.08 16.33
N GLU A 108 -0.70 -1.13 15.74
CA GLU A 108 -1.98 -0.95 16.43
C GLU A 108 -3.01 -2.05 16.11
N GLY A 109 -3.86 -2.35 17.09
CA GLY A 109 -4.94 -3.33 16.94
C GLY A 109 -4.42 -4.71 16.50
N ARG A 110 -5.12 -5.31 15.53
CA ARG A 110 -4.91 -6.70 15.12
C ARG A 110 -3.55 -6.96 14.45
N VAL A 111 -2.83 -5.93 13.99
CA VAL A 111 -1.48 -6.13 13.43
C VAL A 111 -0.49 -6.60 14.50
N CYS A 112 -0.72 -6.24 15.77
CA CYS A 112 0.11 -6.68 16.89
C CYS A 112 -0.07 -8.18 17.20
N ASP A 113 -1.23 -8.76 16.87
CA ASP A 113 -1.54 -10.16 17.16
C ASP A 113 -0.69 -11.15 16.35
N TYR A 114 -0.13 -10.68 15.22
CA TYR A 114 0.66 -11.49 14.30
C TYR A 114 2.10 -11.00 14.13
N CYS A 115 2.53 -10.00 14.90
CA CYS A 115 3.85 -9.41 14.76
C CYS A 115 4.92 -10.26 15.47
N GLU A 116 5.83 -10.87 14.72
CA GLU A 116 6.92 -11.68 15.29
C GLU A 116 7.88 -10.85 16.16
N ALA A 117 7.98 -9.54 15.92
CA ALA A 117 8.76 -8.62 16.74
C ALA A 117 8.06 -8.22 18.05
N ARG A 118 6.88 -8.76 18.38
CA ARG A 118 6.10 -8.40 19.58
C ARG A 118 6.88 -8.56 20.88
N GLY A 119 7.69 -9.62 21.01
CA GLY A 119 8.55 -9.84 22.18
C GLY A 119 9.72 -8.86 22.30
N LEU A 120 10.06 -8.13 21.22
CA LEU A 120 11.16 -7.17 21.17
C LEU A 120 10.69 -5.72 21.20
N CYS A 121 9.46 -5.45 20.73
CA CYS A 121 9.00 -4.09 20.51
C CYS A 121 8.70 -3.32 21.81
N ARG A 122 8.55 -4.02 22.95
CA ARG A 122 8.34 -3.47 24.29
C ARG A 122 7.23 -2.40 24.38
N LYS A 123 6.29 -2.41 23.43
CA LYS A 123 5.22 -1.40 23.34
C LYS A 123 4.38 -1.34 24.62
N ASP A 124 4.15 -2.49 25.25
CA ASP A 124 3.34 -2.59 26.47
C ASP A 124 4.13 -2.21 27.74
N ASP A 125 5.46 -2.15 27.66
CA ASP A 125 6.31 -1.77 28.79
C ASP A 125 6.31 -0.24 29.03
N LEU A 126 5.82 0.52 28.05
CA LEU A 126 5.77 1.99 28.06
C LEU A 126 4.38 2.54 28.46
N ALA A 127 3.44 1.66 28.80
CA ALA A 127 2.08 2.00 29.23
C ALA A 127 1.97 2.23 30.74
#